data_AF-A0A2E0EL83-F1
#
_entry.id   AF-A0A2E0EL83-F1
#
_cell.length_a   1.000
_cell.length_b   1.000
_cell.length_c   1.000
_cell.angle_alpha   90.00
_cell.angle_beta   90.00
_cell.angle_gamma   90.00
#
_symmetry.space_group_name_H-M   'P 1'
#
loop_
_entity.id
_entity.type
_entity.pdbx_description
1 polymer ?
#
loop_
_entity_poly.entity_id
_entity_poly.type
_entity_poly.pdbx_seq_one_letter_code
_entity_poly.pdbx_strand_id
1 'polypeptide(L)'
;LGDELEEWILDSPMLKRAFRNVSTISGLTEQRHPGSQKSTKQITFSTDLIYDVLRRYEPEHILLSVTRADAERDLLDIARLSQMLERFSGKFRYYALERASPMAVPVVVTVRSEVVRGAAEEALLDMSRQEEAEQLIDEIKHDIGQ
;
A
#
# COMPACT_ATOMS: atom_id res chain seq x y z
N LEU A 1 -9.34 -1.91 26.90
CA LEU A 1 -9.71 -2.86 25.81
C LEU A 1 -10.58 -2.21 24.74
N GLY A 2 -11.79 -1.71 25.02
CA GLY A 2 -12.58 -0.98 24.01
C GLY A 2 -11.89 0.31 23.55
N ASP A 3 -11.56 1.18 24.50
CA ASP A 3 -10.97 2.49 24.21
C ASP A 3 -9.57 2.40 23.57
N GLU A 4 -8.73 1.46 24.03
CA GLU A 4 -7.40 1.20 23.46
C GLU A 4 -7.48 0.67 22.01
N LEU A 5 -8.46 -0.18 21.71
CA LEU A 5 -8.70 -0.65 20.35
C LEU A 5 -9.16 0.50 19.46
N GLU A 6 -10.05 1.34 19.97
CA GLU A 6 -10.58 2.48 19.24
C GLU A 6 -9.49 3.50 18.91
N GLU A 7 -8.60 3.79 19.87
CA GLU A 7 -7.42 4.63 19.66
C GLU A 7 -6.48 4.01 18.62
N TRP A 8 -6.23 2.70 18.69
CA TRP A 8 -5.41 2.00 17.69
C TRP A 8 -6.03 2.04 16.28
N ILE A 9 -7.36 1.91 16.16
CA ILE A 9 -8.06 2.02 14.88
C ILE A 9 -7.89 3.43 14.29
N LEU A 10 -7.96 4.47 15.12
CA LEU A 10 -7.76 5.85 14.69
C LEU A 10 -6.34 6.11 14.17
N ASP A 11 -5.34 5.41 14.71
CA ASP A 11 -3.96 5.48 14.20
C ASP A 11 -3.68 4.57 12.99
N SER A 12 -4.64 3.72 12.62
CA SER A 12 -4.43 2.73 11.56
C SER A 12 -4.30 3.38 10.18
N PRO A 13 -3.38 2.88 9.32
CA PRO A 13 -3.32 3.26 7.91
C PRO A 13 -4.65 3.03 7.15
N MET A 14 -5.51 2.14 7.66
CA MET A 14 -6.83 1.87 7.07
C MET A 14 -7.76 3.08 7.16
N LEU A 15 -7.73 3.81 8.28
CA LEU A 15 -8.55 5.01 8.48
C LEU A 15 -8.05 6.16 7.60
N LYS A 16 -6.72 6.33 7.45
CA LYS A 16 -6.14 7.28 6.48
C LYS A 16 -6.53 6.95 5.04
N ARG A 17 -6.59 5.66 4.69
CA ARG A 17 -7.06 5.19 3.37
C ARG A 17 -8.54 5.52 3.16
N ALA A 18 -9.41 5.27 4.15
CA ALA A 18 -10.82 5.64 4.08
C ALA A 18 -10.98 7.17 3.96
N PHE A 19 -10.21 7.94 4.73
CA PHE A 19 -10.24 9.40 4.73
C PHE A 19 -9.92 10.00 3.36
N ARG A 20 -9.06 9.34 2.57
CA ARG A 20 -8.75 9.78 1.20
C ARG A 20 -9.97 9.79 0.28
N ASN A 21 -10.85 8.80 0.43
CA ASN A 21 -12.11 8.74 -0.32
C ASN A 21 -13.03 9.87 0.12
N VAL A 22 -13.20 10.05 1.44
CA VAL A 22 -14.00 11.12 2.02
C VAL A 22 -13.51 12.50 1.56
N SER A 23 -12.19 12.74 1.62
CA SER A 23 -11.54 13.98 1.16
C SER A 23 -11.73 14.26 -0.32
N THR A 24 -11.78 13.21 -1.14
CA THR A 24 -12.06 13.32 -2.57
C THR A 24 -13.51 13.73 -2.80
N ILE A 25 -14.45 13.06 -2.14
CA ILE A 25 -15.89 13.29 -2.30
C ILE A 25 -16.27 14.68 -1.76
N SER A 26 -15.69 15.09 -0.64
CA SER A 26 -15.94 16.40 -0.03
C SER A 26 -15.22 17.55 -0.73
N GLY A 27 -14.44 17.28 -1.78
CA GLY A 27 -13.71 18.30 -2.54
C GLY A 27 -12.50 18.91 -1.82
N LEU A 28 -12.07 18.34 -0.69
CA LEU A 28 -10.88 18.81 0.05
C LEU A 28 -9.58 18.56 -0.72
N THR A 29 -9.57 17.57 -1.60
CA THR A 29 -8.42 17.25 -2.43
C THR A 29 -8.77 17.35 -3.90
N GLU A 30 -8.32 18.42 -4.54
CA GLU A 30 -8.43 18.59 -5.98
C GLU A 30 -7.48 17.62 -6.71
N GLN A 31 -8.03 16.74 -7.54
CA GLN A 31 -7.27 15.74 -8.31
C GLN A 31 -6.75 16.29 -9.65
N ARG A 32 -7.47 17.24 -10.25
CA ARG A 32 -7.20 17.77 -11.58
C ARG A 32 -7.23 19.29 -11.54
N HIS A 33 -6.11 19.91 -11.88
CA HIS A 33 -6.02 21.34 -12.11
C HIS A 33 -5.82 21.57 -13.63
N PRO A 34 -6.35 22.66 -14.23
CA PRO A 34 -6.05 22.96 -15.62
C PRO A 34 -4.53 23.00 -15.86
N GLY A 35 -4.03 22.09 -16.70
CA GLY A 35 -2.60 21.96 -17.02
C GLY A 35 -1.76 21.05 -16.13
N SER A 36 -2.29 20.51 -15.01
CA SER A 36 -1.53 19.53 -14.20
C SER A 36 -2.42 18.58 -13.39
N GLN A 37 -1.96 17.33 -13.23
CA GLN A 37 -2.60 16.34 -12.36
C GLN A 37 -1.70 16.05 -11.17
N LYS A 38 -2.26 16.06 -9.95
CA LYS A 38 -1.49 15.67 -8.77
C LYS A 38 -1.18 14.17 -8.86
N SER A 39 0.05 13.80 -8.53
CA SER A 39 0.43 12.39 -8.43
C SER A 39 -0.33 11.72 -7.29
N THR A 40 -0.61 10.42 -7.43
CA THR A 40 -1.18 9.59 -6.35
C THR A 40 -0.40 9.72 -5.04
N LYS A 41 0.94 9.87 -5.11
CA LYS A 41 1.78 10.10 -3.92
C LYS A 41 1.47 11.45 -3.26
N GLN A 42 1.31 12.51 -4.06
CA GLN A 42 1.00 13.84 -3.55
C GLN A 42 -0.40 13.89 -2.93
N ILE A 43 -1.39 13.27 -3.59
CA ILE A 43 -2.76 13.14 -3.08
C ILE A 43 -2.73 12.42 -1.72
N THR A 44 -2.04 11.28 -1.64
CA THR A 44 -1.88 10.51 -0.40
C THR A 44 -1.29 11.35 0.71
N PHE A 45 -0.17 12.02 0.45
CA PHE A 45 0.48 12.87 1.44
C PHE A 45 -0.44 14.00 1.94
N SER A 46 -1.15 14.68 1.02
CA SER A 46 -2.06 15.76 1.42
C SER A 46 -3.25 15.26 2.24
N THR A 47 -3.84 14.12 1.86
CA THR A 47 -5.00 13.58 2.59
C THR A 47 -4.61 13.10 3.98
N ASP A 48 -3.43 12.49 4.12
CA ASP A 48 -2.94 11.99 5.39
C ASP A 48 -2.64 13.16 6.36
N LEU A 49 -2.06 14.25 5.85
CA LEU A 49 -1.82 15.46 6.66
C LEU A 49 -3.14 16.10 7.14
N ILE A 50 -4.14 16.22 6.27
CA ILE A 50 -5.45 16.77 6.66
C ILE A 50 -6.09 15.90 7.74
N TYR A 51 -6.02 14.56 7.61
CA TYR A 51 -6.51 13.64 8.63
C TYR A 51 -5.82 13.89 9.98
N ASP A 52 -4.50 13.94 9.99
CA ASP A 52 -3.70 14.12 11.21
C ASP A 52 -3.97 15.47 11.88
N VAL A 53 -4.17 16.54 11.09
CA VAL A 53 -4.53 17.87 11.59
C VAL A 53 -5.94 17.87 12.19
N LEU A 54 -6.94 17.33 11.49
CA LEU A 54 -8.31 17.25 12.01
C LEU A 54 -8.33 16.45 13.31
N ARG A 55 -7.66 15.30 13.37
CA ARG A 55 -7.63 14.49 14.59
C ARG A 55 -7.00 15.22 15.78
N ARG A 56 -5.97 16.05 15.53
CA ARG A 56 -5.26 16.77 16.58
C ARG A 56 -6.01 18.00 17.08
N TYR A 57 -6.69 18.73 16.20
CA TYR A 57 -7.25 20.06 16.51
C TYR A 57 -8.77 20.09 16.53
N GLU A 58 -9.43 19.19 15.80
CA GLU A 58 -10.89 19.10 15.67
C GLU A 58 -11.36 17.62 15.70
N PRO A 59 -11.18 16.90 16.82
CA PRO A 59 -11.46 15.47 16.91
C PRO A 59 -12.93 15.12 16.64
N GLU A 60 -13.85 16.04 16.89
CA GLU A 60 -15.30 15.90 16.63
C GLU A 60 -15.70 16.33 15.21
N HIS A 61 -14.73 16.50 14.29
CA HIS A 61 -15.02 16.94 12.93
C HIS A 61 -15.83 15.88 12.15
N ILE A 62 -16.89 16.31 11.47
CA ILE A 62 -17.82 15.44 10.73
C ILE A 62 -17.12 14.51 9.71
N LEU A 63 -16.02 14.97 9.11
CA LEU A 63 -15.27 14.12 8.17
C LEU A 63 -14.60 12.94 8.86
N LEU A 64 -14.20 13.06 10.12
CA LEU A 64 -13.65 11.94 10.89
C LEU A 64 -14.74 10.93 11.23
N SER A 65 -15.94 11.38 11.60
CA SER A 65 -17.07 10.47 11.87
C SER A 65 -17.56 9.75 10.61
N VAL A 66 -17.64 10.45 9.47
CA VAL A 66 -17.97 9.84 8.17
C VAL A 66 -16.90 8.82 7.77
N THR A 67 -15.62 9.18 7.96
CA THR A 67 -14.50 8.27 7.67
C THR A 67 -14.55 7.00 8.51
N ARG A 68 -14.89 7.11 9.79
CA ARG A 68 -15.08 5.94 10.66
C ARG A 68 -16.20 5.04 10.15
N ALA A 69 -17.37 5.61 9.84
CA ALA A 69 -18.51 4.85 9.34
C ALA A 69 -18.19 4.14 8.01
N ASP A 70 -17.50 4.81 7.08
CA ASP A 70 -17.08 4.19 5.82
C ASP A 70 -16.01 3.11 6.03
N ALA A 71 -15.05 3.33 6.94
CA ALA A 71 -14.04 2.33 7.27
C ALA A 71 -14.65 1.07 7.89
N GLU A 72 -15.63 1.21 8.80
CA GLU A 72 -16.37 0.09 9.38
C GLU A 72 -17.15 -0.69 8.32
N ARG A 73 -17.75 0.00 7.35
CA ARG A 73 -18.49 -0.70 6.29
C ARG A 73 -17.57 -1.43 5.31
N ASP A 74 -16.50 -0.76 4.86
CA ASP A 74 -15.76 -1.20 3.66
C ASP A 74 -14.44 -1.90 3.99
N LEU A 75 -13.86 -1.63 5.16
CA LEU A 75 -12.52 -2.10 5.54
C LEU A 75 -12.50 -2.92 6.83
N LEU A 76 -13.45 -2.71 7.74
CA LEU A 76 -13.45 -3.23 9.11
C LEU A 76 -14.81 -3.80 9.50
N ASP A 77 -15.04 -5.09 9.23
CA ASP A 77 -16.25 -5.76 9.72
C ASP A 77 -16.13 -6.14 11.21
N ILE A 78 -16.18 -5.11 12.07
CA ILE A 78 -16.01 -5.23 13.53
C ILE A 78 -17.13 -6.10 14.11
N ALA A 79 -18.38 -5.90 13.66
CA ALA A 79 -19.52 -6.67 14.14
C ALA A 79 -19.36 -8.17 13.86
N ARG A 80 -18.98 -8.55 12.64
CA ARG A 80 -18.73 -9.96 12.30
C ARG A 80 -17.53 -10.52 13.04
N LEU A 81 -16.46 -9.74 13.22
CA LEU A 81 -15.29 -10.16 13.98
C LEU A 81 -15.66 -10.44 15.45
N SER A 82 -16.35 -9.52 16.10
CA SER A 82 -16.81 -9.67 17.49
C SER A 82 -17.67 -10.93 17.66
N GLN A 83 -18.66 -11.13 16.78
CA GLN A 83 -19.49 -12.34 16.79
C GLN A 83 -18.66 -13.63 16.59
N MET A 84 -17.65 -13.59 15.72
CA MET A 84 -16.76 -14.73 15.50
C MET A 84 -15.92 -15.04 16.74
N LEU A 85 -15.36 -14.02 17.38
CA LEU A 85 -14.55 -14.17 18.58
C LEU A 85 -15.39 -14.68 19.76
N GLU A 86 -16.60 -14.17 19.94
CA GLU A 86 -17.55 -14.67 20.94
C GLU A 86 -17.89 -16.14 20.70
N ARG A 87 -18.22 -16.51 19.46
CA ARG A 87 -18.59 -17.89 19.10
C ARG A 87 -17.48 -18.91 19.41
N PHE A 88 -16.23 -18.52 19.21
CA PHE A 88 -15.06 -19.36 19.39
C PHE A 88 -14.29 -19.10 20.68
N SER A 89 -14.78 -18.22 21.55
CA SER A 89 -14.18 -17.97 22.85
C SER A 89 -13.99 -19.27 23.64
N GLY A 90 -12.77 -19.49 24.13
CA GLY A 90 -12.40 -20.73 24.84
C GLY A 90 -12.29 -21.99 23.97
N LYS A 91 -12.52 -21.92 22.66
CA LYS A 91 -12.46 -23.07 21.73
C LYS A 91 -11.22 -23.06 20.82
N PHE A 92 -10.32 -22.10 21.01
CA PHE A 92 -9.08 -22.01 20.24
C PHE A 92 -8.03 -22.98 20.79
N ARG A 93 -7.41 -23.74 19.90
CA ARG A 93 -6.19 -24.49 20.22
C ARG A 93 -5.03 -23.89 19.43
N TYR A 94 -4.10 -23.29 20.16
CA TYR A 94 -2.88 -22.73 19.59
C TYR A 94 -1.81 -23.81 19.42
N TYR A 95 -1.17 -23.83 18.26
CA TYR A 95 -0.06 -24.73 17.96
C TYR A 95 1.12 -23.92 17.42
N ALA A 96 2.24 -23.92 18.15
CA ALA A 96 3.50 -23.38 17.66
C ALA A 96 4.15 -24.42 16.73
N LEU A 97 4.26 -24.10 15.44
CA LEU A 97 4.87 -24.98 14.44
C LEU A 97 6.36 -24.64 14.28
N GLU A 98 7.21 -25.67 14.17
CA GLU A 98 8.66 -25.50 13.91
C GLU A 98 8.98 -24.98 12.50
N ARG A 99 8.03 -25.12 11.57
CA ARG A 99 8.14 -24.67 10.17
C ARG A 99 6.82 -24.10 9.67
N ALA A 100 6.89 -23.29 8.62
CA ALA A 100 5.69 -22.74 7.98
C ALA A 100 4.74 -23.85 7.51
N SER A 101 3.46 -23.72 7.85
CA SER A 101 2.40 -24.64 7.40
C SER A 101 2.21 -24.52 5.88
N PRO A 102 1.86 -25.62 5.17
CA PRO A 102 1.41 -25.53 3.78
C PRO A 102 0.28 -24.51 3.57
N MET A 103 -0.58 -24.30 4.57
CA MET A 103 -1.64 -23.27 4.52
C MET A 103 -1.10 -21.83 4.57
N ALA A 104 0.13 -21.62 5.03
CA ALA A 104 0.76 -20.29 5.05
C ALA A 104 1.37 -19.90 3.69
N VAL A 105 1.56 -20.86 2.76
CA VAL A 105 2.24 -20.63 1.47
C VAL A 105 1.63 -19.46 0.68
N PRO A 106 0.30 -19.34 0.50
CA PRO A 106 -0.28 -18.22 -0.24
C PRO A 106 0.08 -16.86 0.37
N VAL A 107 0.08 -16.76 1.70
CA VAL A 107 0.39 -15.51 2.42
C VAL A 107 1.87 -15.18 2.30
N VAL A 108 2.75 -16.16 2.51
CA VAL A 108 4.21 -15.97 2.46
C VAL A 108 4.69 -15.53 1.08
N VAL A 109 4.12 -16.10 0.01
CA VAL A 109 4.47 -15.72 -1.37
C VAL A 109 3.99 -14.30 -1.69
N THR A 110 2.80 -13.92 -1.22
CA THR A 110 2.22 -12.58 -1.47
C THR A 110 3.03 -11.47 -0.81
N VAL A 111 3.57 -11.71 0.40
CA VAL A 111 4.40 -10.71 1.10
C VAL A 111 5.81 -10.59 0.49
N ARG A 112 6.29 -11.63 -0.18
CA ARG A 112 7.66 -11.71 -0.73
C ARG A 112 7.80 -11.38 -2.21
N SER A 113 6.74 -10.89 -2.88
CA SER A 113 6.91 -10.30 -4.20
C SER A 113 7.52 -8.89 -4.08
N GLU A 114 8.77 -8.81 -3.60
CA GLU A 114 9.61 -7.68 -4.02
C GLU A 114 9.77 -7.83 -5.52
N VAL A 115 9.00 -7.04 -6.27
CA VAL A 115 9.30 -6.81 -7.67
C VAL A 115 10.63 -6.06 -7.65
N VAL A 116 11.73 -6.75 -7.93
CA VAL A 116 13.02 -6.11 -8.18
C VAL A 116 12.87 -5.30 -9.46
N ARG A 117 12.29 -4.11 -9.34
CA ARG A 117 12.23 -3.12 -10.42
C ARG A 117 13.67 -2.72 -10.72
N GLY A 118 14.09 -2.99 -11.95
CA GLY A 118 15.42 -2.64 -12.42
C GLY A 118 16.23 -3.84 -12.86
N ALA A 119 16.13 -5.01 -12.23
CA ALA A 119 17.00 -6.15 -12.60
C ALA A 119 16.78 -6.63 -14.05
N ALA A 120 15.53 -6.61 -14.52
CA ALA A 120 15.22 -6.95 -15.91
C ALA A 120 15.61 -5.82 -16.88
N GLU A 121 15.50 -4.56 -16.46
CA GLU A 121 15.83 -3.39 -17.29
C GLU A 121 17.35 -3.21 -17.41
N GLU A 122 18.09 -3.44 -16.32
CA GLU A 122 19.55 -3.46 -16.25
C GLU A 122 20.14 -4.62 -17.06
N ALA A 123 19.54 -5.81 -16.97
CA ALA A 123 19.93 -6.94 -17.82
C ALA A 123 19.72 -6.65 -19.31
N LEU A 124 18.61 -5.99 -19.69
CA LEU A 124 18.36 -5.59 -21.08
C LEU A 124 19.36 -4.52 -21.57
N LEU A 125 19.70 -3.55 -20.71
CA LEU A 125 20.69 -2.51 -21.02
C LEU A 125 22.12 -3.09 -21.14
N ASP A 126 22.47 -4.08 -20.33
CA ASP A 126 23.76 -4.77 -20.45
C ASP A 126 23.84 -5.59 -21.73
N MET A 127 22.76 -6.29 -22.10
CA MET A 127 22.69 -7.01 -23.37
C MET A 127 22.87 -6.06 -24.56
N SER A 128 22.20 -4.90 -24.57
CA SER A 128 22.34 -3.94 -25.67
C SER A 128 23.75 -3.34 -25.75
N ARG A 129 24.39 -3.02 -24.61
CA ARG A 129 25.79 -2.55 -24.59
C ARG A 129 26.76 -3.59 -25.16
N GLN A 130 26.49 -4.86 -24.90
CA GLN A 130 27.35 -5.96 -25.37
C GLN A 130 27.23 -6.15 -26.88
N GLU A 131 26.01 -6.05 -27.43
CA GLU A 131 25.76 -6.06 -28.87
C GLU A 131 26.44 -4.86 -29.57
N GLU A 132 26.37 -3.65 -28.99
CA GLU A 132 27.04 -2.46 -29.52
C GLU A 132 28.58 -2.62 -29.52
N ALA A 133 29.15 -3.20 -28.46
CA ALA A 133 30.58 -3.44 -28.37
C ALA A 133 31.07 -4.45 -29.42
N GLU A 134 30.29 -5.50 -29.69
CA GLU A 134 30.59 -6.48 -30.75
C GLU A 134 30.57 -5.83 -32.14
N GLN A 135 29.58 -4.98 -32.42
CA GLN A 135 29.50 -4.24 -33.68
C GLN A 135 30.71 -3.32 -33.89
N LEU A 136 31.14 -2.62 -32.84
CA LEU A 136 32.29 -1.71 -32.91
C LEU A 136 33.61 -2.49 -33.14
N ILE A 137 33.74 -3.68 -32.54
CA ILE A 137 34.89 -4.56 -32.75
C ILE A 137 34.94 -5.08 -34.21
N ASP A 138 33.79 -5.44 -34.76
CA ASP A 138 33.72 -5.92 -36.15
C ASP A 138 34.00 -4.81 -37.16
N GLU A 139 33.57 -3.57 -36.89
CA GLU A 139 33.90 -2.39 -37.69
C GLU A 139 35.42 -2.12 -37.68
N ILE A 140 36.06 -2.14 -36.50
CA ILE A 140 37.51 -1.97 -36.37
C ILE A 140 38.28 -3.09 -37.09
N LYS A 141 37.82 -4.34 -37.00
CA LYS A 141 38.44 -5.47 -37.72
C LYS A 141 38.29 -5.33 -39.24
N HIS A 142 37.18 -4.75 -39.70
CA HIS A 142 36.96 -4.47 -41.12
C HIS A 142 37.95 -3.41 -41.63
N ASP A 143 38.16 -2.35 -40.84
CA ASP A 143 39.07 -1.25 -41.18
C ASP A 143 40.56 -1.61 -41.09
N ILE A 144 40.96 -2.51 -40.18
CA ILE A 144 42.34 -2.99 -40.05
C ILE A 144 42.65 -4.11 -41.08
N GLY A 145 41.61 -4.68 -41.71
CA GLY A 145 41.72 -5.74 -42.72
C GLY A 145 41.99 -5.27 -44.16
N GLN A 146 42.20 -3.97 -44.39
CA GLN A 146 42.71 -3.39 -45.65
C GLN A 146 44.10 -2.80 -45.47
#